data_AF-A0A358PYF9-F1
#
_entry.id   AF-A0A358PYF9-F1
#
_cell.length_a   1.000
_cell.length_b   1.000
_cell.length_c   1.000
_cell.angle_alpha   90.00
_cell.angle_beta   90.00
_cell.angle_gamma   90.00
#
_symmetry.space_group_name_H-M   'P 1'
#
loop_
_entity.id
_entity.type
_entity.pdbx_description
1 polymer ?
#
loop_
_entity_poly.entity_id
_entity_poly.type
_entity_poly.pdbx_seq_one_letter_code
_entity_poly.pdbx_strand_id
1 'polypeptide(L)'
;MSNNQHVKDPIKMTSAVCGLFCPSCSVYIATKEDPERLKRLAKILNQTIEETHCEGCRSEHRTVYCKNCTMIECARRKGIEFCGECEEFPCEEIKTFQSLMPHRLDLWQSQKRIKDVGYEQWSREMGEHYSCPECRTLNSAYDMVCRKCGNTPSCSYVEMNKEAILNHITKAKKS
;
A
#
# COMPACT_ATOMS: atom_id res chain seq x y z
N MET A 1 -29.72 19.71 -13.63
CA MET A 1 -28.78 19.50 -14.74
C MET A 1 -27.37 19.80 -14.23
N SER A 2 -26.63 18.76 -13.86
CA SER A 2 -25.18 18.69 -14.04
C SER A 2 -24.83 17.20 -14.03
N ASN A 3 -24.65 16.65 -15.23
CA ASN A 3 -23.83 15.46 -15.44
C ASN A 3 -22.52 15.62 -14.67
N ASN A 4 -21.92 14.55 -14.15
CA ASN A 4 -20.97 13.74 -14.93
C ASN A 4 -20.04 12.92 -14.03
N GLN A 5 -19.77 11.70 -14.49
CA GLN A 5 -18.51 10.97 -14.31
C GLN A 5 -18.19 10.38 -12.92
N HIS A 6 -18.74 9.18 -12.68
CA HIS A 6 -18.00 8.09 -12.01
C HIS A 6 -16.81 7.61 -12.86
N VAL A 7 -15.96 8.53 -13.33
CA VAL A 7 -14.61 8.18 -13.77
C VAL A 7 -13.77 8.26 -12.49
N LYS A 8 -13.80 7.15 -11.73
CA LYS A 8 -13.03 7.01 -10.49
C LYS A 8 -11.56 7.19 -10.84
N ASP A 9 -10.97 8.32 -10.44
CA ASP A 9 -9.55 8.59 -10.64
C ASP A 9 -8.70 7.38 -10.17
N PRO A 10 -8.02 6.67 -11.08
CA PRO A 10 -7.24 5.48 -10.75
C PRO A 10 -6.11 5.75 -9.75
N ILE A 11 -5.56 6.97 -9.76
CA ILE A 11 -4.49 7.38 -8.85
C ILE A 11 -5.07 7.49 -7.44
N LYS A 12 -6.16 8.25 -7.26
CA LYS A 12 -6.84 8.34 -5.95
C LYS A 12 -7.35 6.98 -5.47
N MET A 13 -7.86 6.13 -6.37
CA MET A 13 -8.35 4.79 -6.02
C MET A 13 -7.28 3.91 -5.34
N THR A 14 -6.03 4.09 -5.75
CA THR A 14 -4.87 3.34 -5.24
C THR A 14 -4.03 4.13 -4.23
N SER A 15 -4.43 5.35 -3.91
CA SER A 15 -3.86 6.19 -2.85
C SER A 15 -4.66 6.01 -1.56
N ALA A 16 -4.16 5.19 -0.64
CA ALA A 16 -4.89 4.85 0.58
C ALA A 16 -5.10 6.08 1.47
N VAL A 17 -6.23 6.11 2.20
CA VAL A 17 -6.54 7.19 3.16
C VAL A 17 -5.42 7.38 4.18
N CYS A 18 -4.74 6.29 4.57
CA CYS A 18 -3.65 6.30 5.52
C CYS A 18 -2.29 6.68 4.90
N GLY A 19 -2.19 6.86 3.59
CA GLY A 19 -0.95 7.21 2.90
C GLY A 19 -0.13 5.99 2.48
N LEU A 20 -0.71 4.79 2.45
CA LEU A 20 -0.11 3.64 1.76
C LEU A 20 -0.27 3.77 0.25
N PHE A 21 0.81 3.45 -0.46
CA PHE A 21 0.82 3.33 -1.91
C PHE A 21 0.39 1.91 -2.31
N CYS A 22 -0.90 1.70 -2.61
CA CYS A 22 -1.41 0.36 -2.95
C CYS A 22 -0.67 -0.34 -4.11
N PRO A 23 -0.15 0.34 -5.14
CA PRO A 23 0.57 -0.34 -6.21
C PRO A 23 1.81 -1.11 -5.73
N SER A 24 2.40 -0.79 -4.58
CA SER A 24 3.49 -1.57 -3.98
C SER A 24 3.02 -2.65 -2.98
N CYS A 25 1.70 -2.85 -2.82
CA CYS A 25 1.19 -3.93 -1.98
C CYS A 25 1.37 -5.29 -2.68
N SER A 26 1.92 -6.28 -1.97
CA SER A 26 2.12 -7.63 -2.52
C SER A 26 0.83 -8.27 -3.04
N VAL A 27 -0.31 -8.00 -2.39
CA VAL A 27 -1.63 -8.49 -2.81
C VAL A 27 -2.09 -7.78 -4.08
N TYR A 28 -1.99 -6.45 -4.12
CA TYR A 28 -2.40 -5.66 -5.30
C TYR A 28 -1.61 -6.07 -6.54
N ILE A 29 -0.28 -6.16 -6.40
CA ILE A 29 0.62 -6.65 -7.43
C ILE A 29 0.21 -8.06 -7.90
N ALA A 30 -0.05 -8.98 -6.96
CA ALA A 30 -0.45 -10.35 -7.29
C ALA A 30 -1.77 -10.39 -8.06
N THR A 31 -2.74 -9.56 -7.66
CA THR A 31 -4.00 -9.39 -8.37
C THR A 31 -3.81 -8.91 -9.81
N LYS A 32 -2.89 -7.98 -10.05
CA LYS A 32 -2.70 -7.37 -11.38
C LYS A 32 -1.76 -8.14 -12.31
N GLU A 33 -0.76 -8.82 -11.76
CA GLU A 33 0.39 -9.30 -12.55
C GLU A 33 0.79 -10.75 -12.28
N ASP A 34 0.40 -11.35 -11.15
CA ASP A 34 0.97 -12.63 -10.70
C ASP A 34 -0.08 -13.53 -10.01
N PRO A 35 -0.88 -14.28 -10.79
CA PRO A 35 -1.90 -15.19 -10.28
C PRO A 35 -1.34 -16.29 -9.36
N GLU A 36 -0.10 -16.73 -9.59
CA GLU A 36 0.54 -17.75 -8.76
C GLU A 36 0.95 -17.19 -7.40
N ARG A 37 1.44 -15.94 -7.35
CA ARG A 37 1.63 -15.23 -6.08
C ARG A 37 0.30 -15.02 -5.37
N LEU A 38 -0.78 -14.73 -6.08
CA LEU A 38 -2.10 -14.55 -5.48
C LEU A 38 -2.58 -15.84 -4.80
N LYS A 39 -2.44 -16.99 -5.47
CA LYS A 39 -2.73 -18.32 -4.88
C LYS A 39 -1.92 -18.59 -3.60
N ARG A 40 -0.62 -18.27 -3.62
CA ARG A 40 0.25 -18.43 -2.43
C ARG A 40 -0.19 -17.52 -1.28
N LEU A 41 -0.49 -16.25 -1.58
CA LEU A 41 -0.96 -15.28 -0.58
C LEU A 41 -2.31 -15.71 0.02
N ALA A 42 -3.24 -16.18 -0.81
CA ALA A 42 -4.53 -16.69 -0.36
C ALA A 42 -4.36 -17.83 0.66
N LYS A 43 -3.45 -18.78 0.39
CA LYS A 43 -3.11 -19.85 1.32
C LYS A 43 -2.50 -19.33 2.63
N ILE A 44 -1.56 -18.39 2.56
CA ILE A 44 -0.91 -17.80 3.74
C ILE A 44 -1.91 -17.04 4.61
N LEU A 45 -2.85 -16.33 3.98
CA LEU A 45 -3.87 -15.54 4.65
C LEU A 45 -5.11 -16.34 5.08
N ASN A 46 -5.13 -17.66 4.81
CA ASN A 46 -6.28 -18.53 5.02
C ASN A 46 -7.57 -17.96 4.40
N GLN A 47 -7.46 -17.54 3.13
CA GLN A 47 -8.51 -16.93 2.32
C GLN A 47 -8.67 -17.67 0.99
N THR A 48 -9.83 -17.53 0.36
CA THR A 48 -9.99 -17.87 -1.05
C THR A 48 -9.22 -16.86 -1.94
N ILE A 49 -8.98 -17.24 -3.20
CA ILE A 49 -8.36 -16.35 -4.18
C ILE A 49 -9.20 -15.07 -4.35
N GLU A 50 -10.52 -15.23 -4.37
CA GLU A 50 -11.48 -14.12 -4.51
C GLU A 50 -11.44 -13.17 -3.30
N GLU A 51 -11.39 -13.72 -2.08
CA GLU A 51 -11.24 -12.93 -0.85
C GLU A 51 -9.89 -12.20 -0.77
N THR A 52 -8.88 -12.70 -1.47
CA THR A 52 -7.55 -12.09 -1.55
C THR A 52 -7.48 -11.01 -2.64
N HIS A 53 -8.38 -11.03 -3.62
CA HIS A 53 -8.38 -10.08 -4.73
C HIS A 53 -8.53 -8.62 -4.25
N CYS A 54 -7.72 -7.71 -4.80
CA CYS A 54 -7.71 -6.30 -4.37
C CYS A 54 -7.45 -5.34 -5.54
N GLU A 55 -8.31 -4.33 -5.68
CA GLU A 55 -8.25 -3.33 -6.75
C GLU A 55 -7.83 -1.93 -6.29
N GLY A 56 -7.53 -1.75 -5.00
CA GLY A 56 -7.08 -0.48 -4.42
C GLY A 56 -7.78 -0.15 -3.10
N CYS A 57 -7.21 0.75 -2.31
CA CYS A 57 -7.77 1.10 -1.00
C CYS A 57 -9.16 1.72 -1.08
N ARG A 58 -9.49 2.41 -2.17
CA ARG A 58 -10.79 3.08 -2.36
C ARG A 58 -11.67 2.38 -3.40
N SER A 59 -11.31 1.17 -3.81
CA SER A 59 -12.16 0.34 -4.68
C SER A 59 -13.24 -0.40 -3.86
N GLU A 60 -14.24 -0.91 -4.57
CA GLU A 60 -15.24 -1.79 -3.99
C GLU A 60 -14.62 -3.16 -3.65
N HIS A 61 -13.80 -3.71 -4.56
CA HIS A 61 -13.10 -4.97 -4.35
C HIS A 61 -11.76 -4.77 -3.65
N ARG A 62 -11.72 -5.14 -2.38
CA ARG A 62 -10.54 -5.13 -1.51
C ARG A 62 -10.34 -6.51 -0.91
N THR A 63 -9.10 -6.86 -0.59
CA THR A 63 -8.81 -8.05 0.23
C THR A 63 -9.52 -7.93 1.58
N VAL A 64 -9.91 -9.05 2.19
CA VAL A 64 -10.61 -9.10 3.49
C VAL A 64 -9.96 -8.22 4.56
N TYR A 65 -8.63 -8.19 4.63
CA TYR A 65 -7.92 -7.33 5.58
C TYR A 65 -8.22 -5.84 5.37
N CYS A 66 -8.23 -5.38 4.11
CA CYS A 66 -8.51 -3.99 3.77
C CYS A 66 -10.01 -3.65 3.77
N LYS A 67 -10.90 -4.64 3.60
CA LYS A 67 -12.35 -4.47 3.74
C LYS A 67 -12.73 -4.05 5.17
N ASN A 68 -12.02 -4.57 6.17
CA ASN A 68 -12.26 -4.27 7.58
C ASN A 68 -11.47 -3.05 8.11
N CYS A 69 -10.86 -2.25 7.23
CA CYS A 69 -10.08 -1.08 7.62
C CYS A 69 -11.00 0.06 8.12
N THR A 70 -10.95 0.32 9.43
CA THR A 70 -11.72 1.36 10.13
C THR A 70 -11.38 2.79 9.67
N MET A 71 -10.12 3.02 9.26
CA MET A 71 -9.65 4.35 8.84
C MET A 71 -10.36 4.87 7.58
N ILE A 72 -10.81 3.99 6.69
CA ILE A 72 -11.56 4.38 5.48
C ILE A 72 -12.91 4.98 5.86
N GLU A 73 -13.66 4.30 6.74
CA GLU A 73 -14.94 4.80 7.22
C GLU A 73 -14.77 6.02 8.14
N CYS A 74 -13.68 6.08 8.90
CA CYS A 74 -13.34 7.26 9.70
C CYS A 74 -13.13 8.50 8.82
N ALA A 75 -12.31 8.40 7.76
CA ALA A 75 -12.07 9.48 6.81
C ALA A 75 -13.38 9.92 6.12
N ARG A 76 -14.19 8.95 5.67
CA ARG A 76 -15.51 9.20 5.08
C ARG A 76 -16.44 9.95 6.03
N ARG A 77 -16.56 9.51 7.29
CA ARG A 77 -17.42 10.15 8.30
C ARG A 77 -16.97 11.58 8.62
N LYS A 78 -15.66 11.82 8.65
CA LYS A 78 -15.07 13.14 8.90
C LYS A 78 -15.06 14.06 7.68
N GLY A 79 -15.42 13.54 6.49
CA GLY A 79 -15.40 14.31 5.24
C GLY A 79 -13.98 14.69 4.79
N ILE A 80 -12.97 13.91 5.18
CA ILE A 80 -11.57 14.12 4.80
C ILE A 80 -11.11 13.07 3.79
N GLU A 81 -10.15 13.41 2.96
CA GLU A 81 -9.64 12.52 1.93
C GLU A 81 -8.47 11.67 2.42
N PHE A 82 -7.59 12.26 3.23
CA PHE A 82 -6.42 11.59 3.80
C PHE A 82 -6.31 11.83 5.30
N CYS A 83 -5.77 10.85 6.04
CA CYS A 83 -5.65 10.94 7.49
C CYS A 83 -4.86 12.18 7.95
N GLY A 84 -3.89 12.67 7.15
CA GLY A 84 -3.10 13.87 7.45
C GLY A 84 -3.88 15.19 7.41
N GLU A 85 -5.13 15.18 6.93
CA GLU A 85 -6.06 16.30 7.01
C GLU A 85 -6.81 16.35 8.35
N CYS A 86 -6.77 15.27 9.14
CA CYS A 86 -7.43 15.20 10.43
C CYS A 86 -6.66 16.03 11.48
N GLU A 87 -7.37 16.86 12.25
CA GLU A 87 -6.78 17.66 13.34
C GLU A 87 -6.13 16.79 14.43
N GLU A 88 -6.66 15.59 14.65
CA GLU A 88 -6.12 14.60 15.59
C GLU A 88 -4.93 13.79 15.02
N PHE A 89 -4.46 14.08 13.81
CA PHE A 89 -3.38 13.32 13.19
C PHE A 89 -2.00 13.68 13.79
N PRO A 90 -1.15 12.69 14.12
CA PRO A 90 -1.42 11.25 14.09
C PRO A 90 -2.19 10.79 15.34
N CYS A 91 -3.33 10.13 15.14
CA CYS A 91 -4.12 9.55 16.24
C CYS A 91 -3.62 8.14 16.60
N GLU A 92 -4.06 7.60 17.75
CA GLU A 92 -3.57 6.30 18.25
C GLU A 92 -3.86 5.13 17.30
N GLU A 93 -4.97 5.17 16.57
CA GLU A 93 -5.33 4.14 15.57
C GLU A 93 -4.25 4.02 14.48
N ILE A 94 -3.87 5.14 13.86
CA ILE A 94 -2.88 5.12 12.77
C ILE A 94 -1.45 4.88 13.30
N LYS A 95 -1.13 5.32 14.54
CA LYS A 95 0.15 4.98 15.18
C LYS A 95 0.28 3.48 15.42
N THR A 96 -0.78 2.87 15.95
CA THR A 96 -0.84 1.41 16.17
C THR A 96 -0.78 0.69 14.83
N PHE A 97 -1.55 1.14 13.83
CA PHE A 97 -1.51 0.56 12.50
C PHE A 97 -0.10 0.59 11.90
N GLN A 98 0.61 1.73 12.01
CA GLN A 98 1.96 1.90 11.49
C GLN A 98 2.95 0.91 12.11
N SER A 99 2.94 0.79 13.44
CA SER A 99 3.97 0.05 14.18
C SER A 99 3.93 -1.47 13.95
N LEU A 100 2.81 -1.99 13.45
CA LEU A 100 2.62 -3.44 13.28
C LEU A 100 3.43 -4.03 12.13
N MET A 101 3.67 -3.28 11.04
CA MET A 101 4.21 -3.88 9.82
C MET A 101 5.23 -3.00 9.09
N PRO A 102 6.35 -3.56 8.59
CA PRO A 102 7.38 -2.81 7.90
C PRO A 102 6.90 -2.06 6.66
N HIS A 103 5.85 -2.49 5.95
CA HIS A 103 5.32 -1.79 4.76
C HIS A 103 4.57 -0.48 5.09
N ARG A 104 4.50 -0.10 6.36
CA ARG A 104 3.75 1.06 6.86
C ARG A 104 4.67 2.15 7.41
N LEU A 105 5.98 2.02 7.28
CA LEU A 105 6.91 2.94 7.95
C LEU A 105 6.82 4.37 7.41
N ASP A 106 6.46 4.53 6.14
CA ASP A 106 6.39 5.84 5.46
C ASP A 106 5.07 6.61 5.67
N LEU A 107 4.13 6.16 6.52
CA LEU A 107 2.82 6.82 6.61
C LEU A 107 2.92 8.29 7.02
N TRP A 108 3.85 8.66 7.90
CA TRP A 108 4.01 10.05 8.34
C TRP A 108 4.52 10.94 7.20
N GLN A 109 5.56 10.47 6.51
CA GLN A 109 6.16 11.15 5.38
C GLN A 109 5.17 11.24 4.21
N SER A 110 4.43 10.17 3.95
CA SER A 110 3.42 10.11 2.89
C SER A 110 2.29 11.10 3.17
N GLN A 111 1.75 11.14 4.39
CA GLN A 111 0.68 12.09 4.74
C GLN A 111 1.13 13.54 4.66
N LYS A 112 2.34 13.83 5.16
CA LYS A 112 2.94 15.16 5.01
C LYS A 112 3.10 15.51 3.53
N ARG A 113 3.64 14.59 2.72
CA ARG A 113 3.89 14.83 1.29
C ARG A 113 2.60 15.03 0.51
N ILE A 114 1.56 14.23 0.77
CA ILE A 114 0.23 14.41 0.19
C ILE A 114 -0.33 15.80 0.51
N LYS A 115 -0.17 16.29 1.74
CA LYS A 115 -0.59 17.64 2.14
C LYS A 115 0.20 18.74 1.42
N ASP A 116 1.51 18.53 1.22
CA ASP A 116 2.40 19.52 0.64
C ASP A 116 2.28 19.62 -0.90
N VAL A 117 2.08 18.49 -1.60
CA VAL A 117 2.12 18.44 -3.08
C VAL A 117 0.92 17.78 -3.75
N GLY A 118 -0.07 17.31 -2.96
CA GLY A 118 -1.20 16.56 -3.47
C GLY A 118 -0.88 15.09 -3.74
N TYR A 119 -1.94 14.25 -3.76
CA TYR A 119 -1.81 12.81 -3.90
C TYR A 119 -1.31 12.37 -5.29
N GLU A 120 -1.55 13.16 -6.34
CA GLU A 120 -1.10 12.81 -7.70
C GLU A 120 0.41 12.86 -7.81
N GLN A 121 1.02 13.93 -7.30
CA GLN A 121 2.48 14.05 -7.29
C GLN A 121 3.11 13.04 -6.32
N TRP A 122 2.56 12.91 -5.12
CA TRP A 122 3.00 11.88 -4.17
C TRP A 122 2.95 10.48 -4.79
N SER A 123 1.87 10.12 -5.50
CA SER A 123 1.72 8.80 -6.12
C SER A 123 2.79 8.54 -7.19
N ARG A 124 3.15 9.54 -7.99
CA ARG A 124 4.28 9.45 -8.94
C ARG A 124 5.61 9.21 -8.21
N GLU A 125 5.86 9.97 -7.15
CA GLU A 125 7.07 9.84 -6.32
C GLU A 125 7.15 8.47 -5.64
N MET A 126 6.03 7.93 -5.16
CA MET A 126 6.00 6.57 -4.61
C MET A 126 6.20 5.51 -5.70
N GLY A 127 5.71 5.74 -6.91
CA GLY A 127 6.03 4.91 -8.09
C GLY A 127 7.55 4.79 -8.28
N GLU A 128 8.26 5.91 -8.28
CA GLU A 128 9.73 5.94 -8.31
C GLU A 128 10.35 5.21 -7.12
N HIS A 129 9.86 5.47 -5.92
CA HIS A 129 10.39 4.94 -4.67
C HIS A 129 10.35 3.40 -4.59
N TYR A 130 9.32 2.79 -5.18
CA TYR A 130 9.12 1.34 -5.23
C TYR A 130 9.58 0.69 -6.54
N SER A 131 10.01 1.48 -7.53
CA SER A 131 10.52 0.96 -8.79
C SER A 131 11.98 0.49 -8.66
N CYS A 132 12.30 -0.57 -9.40
CA CYS A 132 13.67 -1.03 -9.55
C CYS A 132 14.53 0.01 -10.26
N PRO A 133 15.74 0.33 -9.76
CA PRO A 133 16.61 1.30 -10.41
C PRO A 133 17.07 0.84 -11.80
N GLU A 134 17.22 -0.48 -12.01
CA GLU A 134 17.70 -1.05 -13.28
C GLU A 134 16.60 -1.21 -14.33
N CYS A 135 15.49 -1.86 -13.98
CA CYS A 135 14.47 -2.26 -14.95
C CYS A 135 13.11 -1.58 -14.74
N ARG A 136 13.01 -0.66 -13.77
CA ARG A 136 11.83 0.16 -13.47
C ARG A 136 10.58 -0.60 -13.01
N THR A 137 10.66 -1.93 -12.94
CA THR A 137 9.57 -2.79 -12.43
C THR A 137 9.24 -2.40 -11.00
N LEU A 138 7.95 -2.23 -10.73
CA LEU A 138 7.46 -1.95 -9.39
C LEU A 138 7.59 -3.19 -8.50
N ASN A 139 8.21 -3.03 -7.34
CA ASN A 139 8.39 -4.09 -6.36
C ASN A 139 7.55 -3.79 -5.12
N SER A 140 7.12 -4.85 -4.44
CA SER A 140 6.48 -4.67 -3.15
C SER A 140 7.48 -4.32 -2.07
N ALA A 141 6.98 -3.78 -0.96
CA ALA A 141 7.75 -3.51 0.26
C ALA A 141 8.50 -4.74 0.83
N TYR A 142 8.19 -5.95 0.36
CA TYR A 142 8.79 -7.21 0.84
C TYR A 142 9.60 -7.97 -0.23
N ASP A 143 9.62 -7.50 -1.47
CA ASP A 143 10.44 -8.13 -2.50
C ASP A 143 11.88 -7.66 -2.30
N MET A 144 12.72 -8.42 -1.59
CA MET A 144 14.12 -8.01 -1.33
C MET A 144 14.96 -7.89 -2.61
N VAL A 145 14.59 -8.69 -3.62
CA VAL A 145 15.21 -8.80 -4.93
C VAL A 145 14.17 -8.41 -5.98
N CYS A 146 14.56 -7.66 -7.01
CA CYS A 146 13.62 -7.23 -8.05
C CYS A 146 12.99 -8.44 -8.75
N ARG A 147 11.66 -8.46 -8.80
CA ARG A 147 10.86 -9.57 -9.33
C ARG A 147 11.08 -9.87 -10.82
N LYS A 148 11.65 -8.93 -11.57
CA LYS A 148 11.86 -9.05 -13.03
C LYS A 148 13.32 -9.27 -13.41
N CYS A 149 14.25 -8.48 -12.85
CA CYS A 149 15.65 -8.47 -13.31
C CYS A 149 16.67 -9.00 -12.29
N GLY A 150 16.27 -9.26 -11.05
CA GLY A 150 17.19 -9.76 -10.02
C GLY A 150 18.03 -8.69 -9.28
N ASN A 151 17.86 -7.39 -9.57
CA ASN A 151 18.57 -6.33 -8.85
C ASN A 151 18.30 -6.37 -7.34
N THR A 152 19.32 -6.09 -6.53
CA THR A 152 19.24 -6.04 -5.06
C THR A 152 19.98 -4.80 -4.53
N PRO A 153 19.34 -3.94 -3.73
CA PRO A 153 17.94 -3.98 -3.29
C PRO A 153 16.96 -3.79 -4.45
N SER A 154 15.74 -4.31 -4.31
CA SER A 154 14.76 -4.25 -5.39
C SER A 154 14.29 -2.84 -5.72
N CYS A 155 14.29 -1.94 -4.74
CA CYS A 155 13.91 -0.52 -4.84
C CYS A 155 14.42 0.27 -3.62
N SER A 156 14.25 1.59 -3.65
CA SER A 156 14.71 2.49 -2.59
C SER A 156 14.02 2.23 -1.25
N TYR A 157 12.72 1.92 -1.24
CA TYR A 157 12.01 1.55 0.00
C TYR A 157 12.68 0.38 0.74
N VAL A 158 12.99 -0.67 -0.02
CA VAL A 158 13.58 -1.90 0.51
C VAL A 158 14.99 -1.66 1.01
N GLU A 159 15.76 -0.78 0.36
CA GLU A 159 17.07 -0.36 0.82
C GLU A 159 16.99 0.35 2.19
N MET A 160 16.13 1.37 2.28
CA MET A 160 15.98 2.19 3.48
C MET A 160 15.46 1.40 4.69
N ASN A 161 14.57 0.44 4.46
CA ASN A 161 13.87 -0.30 5.51
C ASN A 161 14.37 -1.75 5.66
N LYS A 162 15.54 -2.07 5.09
CA LYS A 162 16.08 -3.44 5.00
C LYS A 162 16.07 -4.19 6.33
N GLU A 163 16.54 -3.56 7.40
CA GLU A 163 16.62 -4.18 8.71
C GLU A 163 15.24 -4.56 9.26
N ALA A 164 14.28 -3.63 9.23
CA ALA A 164 12.92 -3.85 9.69
C ALA A 164 12.22 -4.96 8.89
N ILE A 165 12.42 -4.98 7.56
CA ILE A 165 11.87 -6.00 6.67
C ILE A 165 12.46 -7.38 6.98
N LEU A 166 13.79 -7.49 7.09
CA LEU A 166 14.46 -8.77 7.39
C LEU A 166 14.09 -9.32 8.76
N ASN A 167 13.98 -8.44 9.77
CA ASN A 167 13.55 -8.82 11.11
C ASN A 167 12.11 -9.39 11.10
N HIS A 168 11.20 -8.77 10.36
CA HIS A 168 9.83 -9.25 10.21
C HIS A 168 9.77 -10.60 9.49
N ILE A 169 10.45 -10.73 8.34
CA ILE A 169 10.49 -11.98 7.56
C ILE A 169 11.07 -13.12 8.39
N THR A 170 12.14 -12.86 9.16
CA THR A 170 12.79 -13.88 10.00
C THR A 170 11.87 -14.35 11.13
N LYS A 171 11.13 -13.43 11.77
CA LYS A 171 10.14 -13.79 12.80
C LYS A 171 9.01 -14.64 12.21
N ALA A 172 8.49 -14.27 11.04
CA ALA A 172 7.41 -15.01 10.37
C ALA A 172 7.81 -16.44 9.93
N LYS A 173 9.10 -16.72 9.73
CA LYS A 173 9.59 -18.09 9.44
C LYS A 173 9.71 -18.99 10.68
N LYS A 174 9.68 -18.42 11.88
CA LYS A 174 9.82 -19.15 13.15
C LYS A 174 8.47 -19.46 13.81
N SER A 175 7.40 -18.81 13.36
CA SER A 175 6.00 -19.03 13.78
C SER A 175 5.31 -20.05 12.89
#